data_AF-A0A9E5J616-F1
#
_entry.id   AF-A0A9E5J616-F1
#
_cell.length_a   1.000
_cell.length_b   1.000
_cell.length_c   1.000
_cell.angle_alpha   90.00
_cell.angle_beta   90.00
_cell.angle_gamma   90.00
#
_symmetry.space_group_name_H-M   'P 1'
#
loop_
_entity.id
_entity.type
_entity.pdbx_description
1 polymer ?
#
loop_
_entity_poly.entity_id
_entity_poly.type
_entity_poly.pdbx_seq_one_letter_code
_entity_poly.pdbx_strand_id
1 'polypeptide(L)' 'MHPLILHHYPTSPFAEKIRLILGYKKLAWQSVIIPMIMPKPDLT' A
#
# COMPACT_ATOMS: atom_id res chain seq x y z
N MET A 1 -13.74 5.35 -13.18
CA MET A 1 -13.35 5.28 -11.75
C MET A 1 -11.93 4.73 -11.70
N HIS A 2 -11.02 5.39 -10.99
CA HIS A 2 -9.65 4.90 -10.83
C HIS A 2 -9.59 3.92 -9.64
N PRO A 3 -8.93 2.76 -9.78
CA PRO A 3 -8.75 1.84 -8.66
C PRO A 3 -7.86 2.47 -7.59
N LEU A 4 -8.16 2.19 -6.31
CA LEU A 4 -7.27 2.53 -5.21
C LEU A 4 -6.05 1.59 -5.25
N ILE A 5 -4.85 2.15 -5.21
CA ILE A 5 -3.59 1.39 -5.22
C ILE A 5 -2.81 1.73 -3.96
N LEU A 6 -2.41 0.72 -3.21
CA LEU A 6 -1.56 0.87 -2.03
C LEU A 6 -0.17 0.32 -2.34
N HIS A 7 0.81 1.21 -2.42
CA HIS A 7 2.24 0.90 -2.47
C HIS A 7 2.76 0.76 -1.03
N HIS A 8 3.17 -0.45 -0.63
CA HIS A 8 3.50 -0.70 0.77
C HIS A 8 4.52 -1.81 1.00
N TYR A 9 4.98 -1.90 2.24
CA TYR A 9 5.75 -3.02 2.75
C TYR A 9 4.83 -3.99 3.51
N PRO A 10 4.93 -5.31 3.28
CA PRO A 10 4.13 -6.30 4.00
C PRO A 10 4.25 -6.16 5.52
N THR A 11 5.45 -5.90 6.04
CA THR A 11 5.74 -5.88 7.48
C THR A 11 5.67 -4.49 8.12
N SER A 12 5.33 -3.43 7.36
CA SER A 12 5.28 -2.08 7.93
C SER A 12 4.02 -1.88 8.80
N PRO A 13 4.15 -1.49 10.08
CA PRO A 13 3.00 -1.19 10.93
C PRO A 13 2.19 0.02 10.43
N PHE A 14 2.84 0.96 9.73
CA PHE A 14 2.16 2.08 9.10
C PHE A 14 1.30 1.62 7.92
N ALA A 15 1.80 0.67 7.12
CA ALA A 15 1.03 0.06 6.04
C ALA A 15 -0.14 -0.77 6.60
N GLU A 16 0.08 -1.49 7.71
CA GLU A 16 -0.96 -2.28 8.36
C GLU A 16 -2.15 -1.43 8.80
N LYS A 17 -1.89 -0.25 9.39
CA LYS A 17 -2.96 0.72 9.70
C LYS A 17 -3.82 1.04 8.47
N ILE A 18 -3.20 1.26 7.31
CA ILE A 18 -3.94 1.59 6.08
C ILE A 18 -4.72 0.38 5.57
N ARG A 19 -4.14 -0.83 5.59
CA ARG A 19 -4.84 -2.07 5.22
C ARG A 19 -6.09 -2.29 6.09
N LEU A 20 -5.99 -2.05 7.39
CA LEU A 20 -7.13 -2.13 8.32
C LEU A 20 -8.20 -1.08 8.01
N ILE A 21 -7.82 0.17 7.69
CA ILE A 21 -8.77 1.22 7.29
C ILE A 21 -9.50 0.83 5.99
N LEU A 22 -8.78 0.33 4.99
CA LEU A 22 -9.37 -0.10 3.72
C LEU A 22 -10.34 -1.27 3.92
N GLY A 23 -9.97 -2.25 4.75
CA GLY A 23 -10.85 -3.35 5.16
C GLY A 23 -12.08 -2.87 5.91
N TYR A 24 -11.93 -1.98 6.88
CA TYR A 24 -13.04 -1.38 7.63
C TYR A 24 -14.02 -0.62 6.72
N LYS A 25 -13.50 0.12 5.74
CA LYS A 25 -14.31 0.85 4.75
C LYS A 25 -14.86 -0.02 3.63
N LYS A 26 -14.53 -1.32 3.59
CA LYS A 26 -14.91 -2.26 2.51
C LYS A 26 -14.54 -1.76 1.12
N LEU A 27 -13.42 -1.05 1.00
CA LEU A 27 -12.96 -0.52 -0.28
C LEU A 27 -12.18 -1.58 -1.03
N ALA A 28 -12.47 -1.77 -2.32
CA ALA A 28 -11.61 -2.55 -3.20
C ALA A 28 -10.33 -1.76 -3.49
N TRP A 29 -9.18 -2.43 -3.39
CA TRP A 29 -7.87 -1.83 -3.64
C TRP A 29 -6.88 -2.87 -4.18
N GLN A 30 -5.81 -2.39 -4.80
CA GLN A 30 -4.73 -3.20 -5.36
C GLN A 30 -3.47 -3.03 -4.52
N SER A 31 -2.81 -4.14 -4.21
CA SER A 31 -1.56 -4.18 -3.46
C SER A 31 -0.37 -4.13 -4.40
N VAL A 32 0.53 -3.17 -4.19
CA VAL A 32 1.86 -3.13 -4.83
C VAL A 32 2.93 -3.19 -3.75
N ILE A 33 3.74 -4.25 -3.77
CA ILE A 33 4.87 -4.39 -2.85
C ILE A 33 6.06 -3.62 -3.41
N ILE A 34 6.66 -2.77 -2.58
CA ILE A 34 7.75 -1.89 -2.98
C ILE A 34 9.06 -2.25 -2.25
N PRO A 35 10.25 -1.89 -2.77
CA PRO A 35 11.53 -2.20 -2.13
C PRO A 35 11.77 -1.37 -0.86
N MET A 36 12.28 -2.02 0.20
CA MET A 36 12.58 -1.35 1.48
C MET A 36 13.81 -0.45 1.42
N ILE A 37 14.74 -0.74 0.52
CA ILE A 37 16.03 -0.07 0.40
C ILE A 37 15.98 0.93 -0.76
N MET A 38 16.67 2.06 -0.63
CA MET A 38 16.82 3.04 -1.71
C MET A 38 17.83 2.56 -2.77
N PRO A 39 17.72 3.00 -4.04
CA PRO A 39 16.69 3.90 -4.58
C PRO A 39 15.38 3.18 -4.92
N LYS A 40 14.29 3.94 -5.06
CA LYS A 40 12.97 3.44 -5.47
C LYS A 40 12.60 4.09 -6.81
N PRO A 41 13.15 3.62 -7.94
CA PRO A 41 13.04 4.32 -9.22
C PRO A 41 11.59 4.50 -9.70
N ASP A 42 10.70 3.60 -9.31
CA ASP A 42 9.27 3.64 -9.67
C ASP A 42 8.42 4.50 -8.70
N LEU A 43 9.03 5.11 -7.69
CA LEU A 43 8.38 5.92 -6.65
C LEU A 43 9.11 7.27 -6.51
N THR A 44 8.78 8.22 -7.38
CA THR A 44 9.36 9.57 -7.43
C THR A 44 8.29 10.63 -7.51
#